data_AF-H5WJI6-F1
#
_entry.id   AF-H5WJI6-F1
#
_cell.length_a   1.000
_cell.length_b   1.000
_cell.length_c   1.000
_cell.angle_alpha   90.00
_cell.angle_beta   90.00
_cell.angle_gamma   90.00
#
_symmetry.space_group_name_H-M   'P 1'
#
loop_
_entity.id
_entity.type
_entity.pdbx_description
1 polymer ?
#
loop_
_entity_poly.entity_id
_entity_poly.type
_entity_poly.pdbx_seq_one_letter_code
_entity_poly.pdbx_strand_id
1 'polypeptide(L)'
;MSASLRLPANDLMVQYARYHRDRRNIATHFVGIPLIVLAIGVLLAPASLAGLSLAWALWALATAWYLSRGNLVLGAATSAVNGLLFALGQALAARPSWLAWGLSLFALGWVIQFIGHYYEGRKPAFVDDLVGLLVGPMFVVGEWLFATGWGADLLAEIERRAGPAHVRDLAHPVT
;
A
#
# COMPACT_ATOMS: atom_id res chain seq x y z
N MET A 1 -11.76 -10.43 -0.81
CA MET A 1 -10.86 -10.65 0.33
C MET A 1 -11.62 -10.22 1.58
N SER A 2 -11.74 -11.05 2.62
CA SER A 2 -12.32 -10.63 3.91
C SER A 2 -11.17 -10.54 4.92
N ALA A 3 -10.43 -9.42 4.90
CA ALA A 3 -9.25 -9.23 5.74
C ALA A 3 -9.66 -8.54 7.04
N SER A 4 -9.65 -9.28 8.15
CA SER A 4 -9.86 -8.64 9.45
C SER A 4 -8.67 -7.73 9.83
N LEU A 5 -8.96 -6.57 10.41
CA LEU A 5 -7.97 -5.69 11.06
C LEU A 5 -7.12 -6.40 12.13
N ARG A 6 -7.54 -7.59 12.56
CA ARG A 6 -6.90 -8.41 13.59
C ARG A 6 -6.00 -9.52 13.06
N LEU A 7 -5.89 -9.72 11.75
CA LEU A 7 -5.04 -10.78 11.16
C LEU A 7 -3.54 -10.43 11.21
N PRO A 8 -2.64 -11.37 11.58
CA PRO A 8 -1.19 -11.12 11.59
C PRO A 8 -0.66 -10.59 10.26
N ALA A 9 0.42 -9.80 10.29
CA ALA A 9 1.00 -9.17 9.10
C ALA A 9 1.29 -10.20 8.00
N ASN A 10 1.86 -11.35 8.38
CA ASN A 10 2.22 -12.39 7.43
C ASN A 10 0.97 -12.97 6.72
N ASP A 11 -0.13 -13.18 7.43
CA ASP A 11 -1.38 -13.66 6.82
C ASP A 11 -2.04 -12.60 5.95
N LEU A 12 -2.00 -11.33 6.35
CA LEU A 12 -2.45 -10.21 5.52
C LEU A 12 -1.65 -10.13 4.21
N MET A 13 -0.32 -10.28 4.28
CA MET A 13 0.56 -10.31 3.11
C MET A 13 0.21 -11.47 2.18
N VAL A 14 -0.01 -12.68 2.70
CA VAL A 14 -0.44 -13.84 1.90
C VAL A 14 -1.81 -13.57 1.24
N GLN A 15 -2.78 -13.04 1.98
CA GLN A 15 -4.11 -12.74 1.44
C GLN A 15 -4.05 -11.69 0.34
N TYR A 16 -3.24 -10.65 0.53
CA TYR A 16 -3.08 -9.59 -0.46
C TYR A 16 -2.33 -10.08 -1.69
N ALA A 17 -1.28 -10.89 -1.51
CA ALA A 17 -0.53 -11.51 -2.62
C ALA A 17 -1.44 -12.35 -3.53
N ARG A 18 -2.43 -13.06 -2.98
CA ARG A 18 -3.42 -13.81 -3.78
C ARG A 18 -4.21 -12.95 -4.75
N TYR A 19 -4.31 -11.65 -4.52
CA TYR A 19 -4.96 -10.67 -5.42
C TYR A 19 -3.97 -9.89 -6.28
N HIS A 20 -2.66 -9.97 -6.00
CA HIS A 20 -1.62 -9.16 -6.63
C HIS A 20 -0.38 -10.02 -6.87
N ARG A 21 -0.45 -10.92 -7.85
CA ARG A 21 0.70 -11.75 -8.23
C ARG A 21 1.21 -11.50 -9.65
N ASP A 22 0.48 -10.78 -10.50
CA ASP A 22 1.03 -10.36 -11.78
C ASP A 22 2.15 -9.33 -11.56
N ARG A 23 3.33 -9.56 -12.14
CA ARG A 23 4.50 -8.68 -11.97
C ARG A 23 4.25 -7.26 -12.48
N ARG A 24 3.41 -7.09 -13.50
CA ARG A 24 3.01 -5.76 -14.01
C ARG A 24 2.10 -5.06 -13.01
N ASN A 25 1.18 -5.81 -12.41
CA ASN A 25 0.31 -5.30 -11.35
C ASN A 25 1.14 -4.85 -10.13
N ILE A 26 2.05 -5.69 -9.66
CA ILE A 26 2.99 -5.35 -8.58
C ILE A 26 3.79 -4.08 -8.94
N ALA A 27 4.36 -4.00 -10.14
CA ALA A 27 5.11 -2.82 -10.58
C ALA A 27 4.28 -1.53 -10.58
N THR A 28 3.02 -1.59 -11.03
CA THR A 28 2.12 -0.42 -10.94
C THR A 28 1.79 -0.05 -9.50
N HIS A 29 1.63 -1.02 -8.60
CA HIS A 29 1.39 -0.78 -7.17
C HIS A 29 2.59 -0.12 -6.48
N PHE A 30 3.80 -0.51 -6.86
CA PHE A 30 5.06 0.13 -6.43
C PHE A 30 5.12 1.63 -6.71
N VAL A 31 4.39 2.12 -7.72
CA VAL A 31 4.29 3.55 -8.05
C VAL A 31 3.01 4.16 -7.51
N GLY A 32 1.86 3.53 -7.76
CA GLY A 32 0.55 4.07 -7.44
C GLY A 32 0.30 4.21 -5.95
N ILE A 33 0.72 3.24 -5.13
CA ILE A 33 0.51 3.30 -3.68
C ILE A 33 1.29 4.46 -3.04
N PRO A 34 2.61 4.63 -3.28
CA PRO A 34 3.33 5.78 -2.74
C PRO A 34 2.73 7.12 -3.15
N LEU A 35 2.25 7.26 -4.39
CA LEU A 35 1.57 8.48 -4.85
C LEU A 35 0.28 8.75 -4.06
N ILE A 36 -0.53 7.73 -3.79
CA ILE A 36 -1.76 7.86 -2.99
C ILE A 36 -1.45 8.19 -1.54
N VAL A 37 -0.47 7.50 -0.93
CA VAL A 37 -0.06 7.75 0.46
C VAL A 37 0.45 9.20 0.61
N LEU A 38 1.31 9.65 -0.31
CA LEU A 38 1.76 11.04 -0.37
C LEU A 38 0.58 12.00 -0.53
N ALA A 39 -0.32 11.73 -1.48
CA ALA A 39 -1.49 12.57 -1.74
C ALA A 39 -2.41 12.71 -0.52
N ILE A 40 -2.64 11.62 0.22
CA ILE A 40 -3.40 11.64 1.48
C ILE A 40 -2.70 12.57 2.50
N GLY A 41 -1.38 12.45 2.63
CA GLY A 41 -0.58 13.36 3.47
C GLY A 41 -0.75 14.82 3.08
N VAL A 42 -0.68 15.14 1.77
CA VAL A 42 -0.90 16.49 1.24
C VAL A 42 -2.31 17.01 1.56
N LEU A 43 -3.33 16.18 1.31
CA LEU A 43 -4.72 16.59 1.40
C LEU A 43 -5.20 16.78 2.85
N LEU A 44 -4.63 16.03 3.80
CA LEU A 44 -4.99 16.12 5.22
C LEU A 44 -4.13 17.12 6.00
N ALA A 45 -2.93 17.45 5.52
CA ALA A 45 -1.99 18.32 6.22
C ALA A 45 -2.51 19.72 6.58
N PRO A 46 -3.38 20.39 5.79
CA PRO A 46 -3.95 21.68 6.16
C PRO A 46 -4.96 21.63 7.32
N ALA A 47 -5.52 20.46 7.62
CA ALA A 47 -6.51 20.29 8.68
C ALA A 47 -5.84 19.85 9.99
N SER A 48 -6.35 20.34 11.12
CA SER A 48 -5.85 19.97 12.44
C SER A 48 -6.98 19.86 13.47
N LEU A 49 -6.80 18.99 14.46
CA LEU A 49 -7.67 18.86 15.63
C LEU A 49 -6.83 19.03 16.89
N ALA A 50 -7.20 19.98 17.75
CA ALA A 50 -6.48 20.31 18.98
C ALA A 50 -4.96 20.54 18.77
N GLY A 51 -4.57 21.14 17.64
CA GLY A 51 -3.18 21.42 17.29
C GLY A 51 -2.42 20.26 16.64
N LEU A 52 -3.01 19.06 16.54
CA LEU A 52 -2.44 17.93 15.81
C LEU A 52 -2.95 17.92 14.37
N SER A 53 -2.04 17.95 13.40
CA SER A 53 -2.38 17.77 11.97
C SER A 53 -3.09 16.42 11.75
N LEU A 54 -4.18 16.42 10.99
CA LEU A 54 -4.93 15.21 10.68
C LEU A 54 -4.08 14.20 9.87
N ALA A 55 -3.11 14.69 9.09
CA ALA A 55 -2.17 13.82 8.39
C ALA A 55 -1.30 13.04 9.40
N TRP A 56 -0.72 13.72 10.38
CA TRP A 56 0.09 13.08 11.41
C TRP A 56 -0.73 12.18 12.34
N ALA A 57 -1.97 12.56 12.66
CA ALA A 57 -2.89 11.70 13.40
C ALA A 57 -3.18 10.38 12.65
N LEU A 58 -3.48 10.46 11.35
CA LEU A 58 -3.71 9.28 10.52
C LEU A 58 -2.46 8.40 10.43
N TRP A 59 -1.29 8.99 10.21
CA TRP A 59 -0.03 8.25 10.18
C TRP A 59 0.26 7.54 11.50
N ALA A 60 0.03 8.22 12.64
CA ALA A 60 0.24 7.63 13.97
C ALA A 60 -0.69 6.44 14.22
N LEU A 61 -1.98 6.57 13.86
CA LEU A 61 -2.96 5.48 13.97
C LEU A 61 -2.60 4.28 13.07
N ALA A 62 -2.22 4.55 11.82
CA ALA A 62 -1.77 3.50 10.90
C ALA A 62 -0.49 2.81 11.41
N THR A 63 0.47 3.59 11.93
CA THR A 63 1.71 3.08 12.53
C THR A 63 1.43 2.18 13.73
N ALA A 64 0.57 2.60 14.65
CA ALA A 64 0.16 1.77 15.77
C ALA A 64 -0.45 0.44 15.30
N TRP A 65 -1.27 0.47 14.24
CA TRP A 65 -1.81 -0.74 13.63
C TRP A 65 -0.72 -1.63 13.01
N TYR A 66 0.20 -1.09 12.20
CA TYR A 66 1.29 -1.86 11.59
C TYR A 66 2.16 -2.55 12.65
N LEU A 67 2.55 -1.83 13.69
CA LEU A 67 3.40 -2.34 14.76
C LEU A 67 2.70 -3.40 15.61
N SER A 68 1.36 -3.39 15.68
CA SER A 68 0.59 -4.39 16.42
C SER A 68 0.36 -5.69 15.65
N ARG A 69 0.85 -5.83 14.41
CA ARG A 69 0.57 -7.01 13.55
C ARG A 69 1.53 -8.19 13.70
N GLY A 70 2.48 -8.12 14.64
CA GLY A 70 3.37 -9.23 15.00
C GLY A 70 4.63 -9.39 14.15
N ASN A 71 4.78 -8.64 13.05
CA ASN A 71 6.02 -8.56 12.28
C ASN A 71 6.61 -7.15 12.43
N LEU A 72 7.45 -6.95 13.45
CA LEU A 72 7.97 -5.63 13.81
C LEU A 72 8.87 -5.03 12.73
N VAL A 73 9.67 -5.84 12.03
CA VAL A 73 10.55 -5.33 10.96
C VAL A 73 9.71 -4.77 9.82
N LEU A 74 8.75 -5.55 9.32
CA LEU A 74 7.85 -5.11 8.25
C LEU A 74 6.99 -3.91 8.69
N GLY A 75 6.45 -3.96 9.91
CA GLY A 75 5.63 -2.89 10.47
C GLY A 75 6.40 -1.58 10.65
N ALA A 76 7.63 -1.64 11.17
CA ALA A 76 8.49 -0.48 11.34
C ALA A 76 8.96 0.09 10.00
N ALA A 77 9.38 -0.76 9.06
CA ALA A 77 9.77 -0.32 7.72
C ALA A 77 8.60 0.36 7.00
N THR A 78 7.41 -0.22 7.07
CA THR A 78 6.19 0.37 6.47
C THR A 78 5.85 1.72 7.09
N SER A 79 5.92 1.81 8.43
CA SER A 79 5.64 3.04 9.16
C SER A 79 6.66 4.14 8.85
N ALA A 80 7.95 3.79 8.69
CA ALA A 80 9.01 4.71 8.32
C ALA A 80 8.82 5.25 6.89
N VAL A 81 8.59 4.37 5.90
CA VAL A 81 8.35 4.78 4.50
C VAL A 81 7.11 5.68 4.41
N ASN A 82 6.00 5.29 5.03
CA ASN A 82 4.80 6.11 5.04
C ASN A 82 5.05 7.43 5.78
N GLY A 83 5.80 7.43 6.87
CA GLY A 83 6.15 8.66 7.61
C GLY A 83 6.94 9.66 6.77
N LEU A 84 7.88 9.17 5.96
CA LEU A 84 8.60 10.00 4.99
C LEU A 84 7.66 10.58 3.94
N LEU A 85 6.73 9.78 3.39
CA LEU A 85 5.74 10.26 2.43
C LEU A 85 4.79 11.31 3.04
N PHE A 86 4.36 11.12 4.29
CA PHE A 86 3.55 12.10 5.00
C PHE A 86 4.32 13.39 5.29
N ALA A 87 5.60 13.30 5.66
CA ALA A 87 6.47 14.48 5.83
C ALA A 87 6.65 15.26 4.52
N LEU A 88 6.87 14.56 3.41
CA LEU A 88 6.89 15.16 2.08
C LEU A 88 5.53 15.79 1.72
N GLY A 89 4.43 15.13 2.09
CA GLY A 89 3.08 15.64 1.91
C GLY A 89 2.85 16.94 2.66
N GLN A 90 3.30 17.04 3.90
CA GLN A 90 3.27 18.27 4.71
C GLN A 90 4.06 19.40 4.06
N ALA A 91 5.26 19.10 3.52
CA ALA A 91 6.08 20.10 2.81
C ALA A 91 5.41 20.58 1.52
N LEU A 92 4.77 19.69 0.78
CA LEU A 92 4.04 20.03 -0.44
C LEU A 92 2.74 20.79 -0.14
N ALA A 93 2.11 20.51 1.00
CA ALA A 93 0.92 21.20 1.50
C ALA A 93 1.15 22.67 1.85
N ALA A 94 2.39 23.07 2.14
CA ALA A 94 2.76 24.46 2.38
C ALA A 94 2.73 25.35 1.12
N ARG A 95 2.55 24.76 -0.08
CA ARG A 95 2.49 25.50 -1.35
C ARG A 95 1.05 25.94 -1.66
N PRO A 96 0.82 27.11 -2.29
CA PRO A 96 -0.53 27.53 -2.71
C PRO A 96 -1.24 26.52 -3.62
N SER A 97 -0.48 25.76 -4.41
CA SER A 97 -0.99 24.74 -5.33
C SER A 97 -1.20 23.36 -4.69
N TRP A 98 -1.20 23.25 -3.35
CA TRP A 98 -1.27 21.96 -2.66
C TRP A 98 -2.49 21.12 -3.05
N LEU A 99 -3.65 21.75 -3.23
CA LEU A 99 -4.88 21.04 -3.56
C LEU A 99 -4.79 20.41 -4.95
N ALA A 100 -4.26 21.16 -5.92
CA ALA A 100 -4.01 20.65 -7.27
C ALA A 100 -3.01 19.49 -7.24
N TRP A 101 -1.92 19.61 -6.47
CA TRP A 101 -0.97 18.53 -6.29
C TRP A 101 -1.60 17.29 -5.64
N GLY A 102 -2.29 17.46 -4.52
CA GLY A 102 -2.92 16.38 -3.78
C GLY A 102 -3.94 15.61 -4.63
N LEU A 103 -4.85 16.32 -5.29
CA LEU A 103 -5.85 15.69 -6.17
C LEU A 103 -5.21 15.01 -7.38
N SER A 104 -4.20 15.63 -8.00
CA SER A 104 -3.53 15.06 -9.18
C SER A 104 -2.75 13.80 -8.83
N LEU A 105 -1.99 13.80 -7.73
CA LEU A 105 -1.23 12.65 -7.25
C LEU A 105 -2.19 11.50 -6.86
N PHE A 106 -3.30 11.83 -6.19
CA PHE A 106 -4.31 10.84 -5.81
C PHE A 106 -4.95 10.19 -7.04
N ALA A 107 -5.41 11.00 -8.00
CA ALA A 107 -6.03 10.51 -9.23
C ALA A 107 -5.04 9.68 -10.07
N LEU A 108 -3.80 10.17 -10.27
CA LEU A 108 -2.77 9.48 -11.03
C LEU A 108 -2.40 8.14 -10.38
N GLY A 109 -2.22 8.11 -9.06
CA GLY A 109 -1.90 6.88 -8.34
C GLY A 109 -2.99 5.81 -8.51
N TRP A 110 -4.26 6.22 -8.49
CA TRP A 110 -5.38 5.31 -8.74
C TRP A 110 -5.43 4.81 -10.19
N VAL A 111 -5.27 5.70 -11.18
CA VAL A 111 -5.22 5.31 -12.59
C VAL A 111 -4.15 4.25 -12.83
N ILE A 112 -2.94 4.46 -12.27
CA ILE A 112 -1.84 3.50 -12.37
C ILE A 112 -2.21 2.15 -11.73
N GLN A 113 -2.81 2.14 -10.54
CA GLN A 113 -3.24 0.89 -9.90
C GLN A 113 -4.33 0.16 -10.70
N PHE A 114 -5.31 0.88 -11.26
CA PHE A 114 -6.35 0.26 -12.08
C PHE A 114 -5.79 -0.39 -13.35
N ILE A 115 -4.76 0.21 -13.96
CA ILE A 115 -4.01 -0.42 -15.06
C ILE A 115 -3.37 -1.73 -14.59
N GLY A 116 -2.79 -1.75 -13.39
CA GLY A 116 -2.28 -2.98 -12.77
C GLY A 116 -3.32 -4.08 -12.64
N HIS A 117 -4.49 -3.71 -12.11
CA HIS A 117 -5.62 -4.62 -11.93
C HIS A 117 -6.18 -5.18 -13.24
N TYR A 118 -6.09 -4.42 -14.33
CA TYR A 118 -6.40 -4.95 -15.66
C TYR A 118 -5.48 -6.13 -16.04
N TYR A 119 -4.17 -6.02 -15.80
CA TYR A 119 -3.24 -7.12 -16.04
C TYR A 119 -3.51 -8.33 -15.14
N GLU A 120 -3.82 -8.08 -13.87
CA GLU A 120 -4.18 -9.13 -12.91
C GLU A 120 -5.49 -9.85 -13.29
N GLY A 121 -6.43 -9.16 -13.93
CA GLY A 121 -7.78 -9.70 -14.21
C GLY A 121 -8.66 -9.79 -12.96
N ARG A 122 -8.30 -9.07 -11.90
CA ARG A 122 -9.04 -9.02 -10.62
C ARG A 122 -9.28 -7.58 -10.22
N LYS A 123 -10.45 -7.32 -9.67
CA LYS A 123 -10.77 -6.02 -9.07
C LYS A 123 -9.83 -5.69 -7.90
N PRO A 124 -9.64 -4.40 -7.57
CA PRO A 124 -8.87 -4.01 -6.40
C PRO A 124 -9.39 -4.62 -5.10
N ALA A 125 -8.47 -5.06 -4.25
CA ALA A 125 -8.83 -5.72 -2.99
C ALA A 125 -9.67 -4.82 -2.05
N PHE A 126 -9.50 -3.50 -2.11
CA PHE A 126 -10.27 -2.57 -1.29
C PHE A 126 -11.76 -2.53 -1.62
N VAL A 127 -12.16 -2.99 -2.82
CA VAL A 127 -13.57 -3.12 -3.20
C VAL A 127 -14.27 -4.19 -2.36
N ASP A 128 -13.52 -5.20 -1.90
CA ASP A 128 -14.05 -6.20 -0.98
C ASP A 128 -13.92 -5.75 0.48
N ASP A 129 -12.83 -5.04 0.83
CA ASP A 129 -12.51 -4.71 2.22
C ASP A 129 -11.55 -3.52 2.34
N LEU A 130 -11.94 -2.48 3.08
CA LEU A 130 -11.13 -1.29 3.32
C LEU A 130 -9.78 -1.58 4.00
N VAL A 131 -9.64 -2.70 4.71
CA VAL A 131 -8.34 -3.13 5.28
C VAL A 131 -7.29 -3.31 4.19
N GLY A 132 -7.70 -3.66 2.96
CA GLY A 132 -6.80 -3.72 1.81
C GLY A 132 -6.04 -2.43 1.52
N LEU A 133 -6.58 -1.26 1.91
CA LEU A 133 -5.90 0.04 1.77
C LEU A 133 -4.70 0.19 2.72
N LEU A 134 -4.74 -0.45 3.90
CA LEU A 134 -3.60 -0.50 4.83
C LEU A 134 -2.61 -1.59 4.42
N VAL A 135 -3.09 -2.71 3.88
CA VAL A 135 -2.22 -3.81 3.46
C VAL A 135 -1.39 -3.46 2.21
N GLY A 136 -1.92 -2.65 1.29
CA GLY A 136 -1.20 -2.22 0.08
C GLY A 136 0.18 -1.60 0.36
N PRO A 137 0.29 -0.52 1.17
CA PRO A 137 1.58 0.07 1.54
C PRO A 137 2.55 -0.93 2.17
N MET A 138 2.04 -1.78 3.07
CA MET A 138 2.83 -2.84 3.70
C MET A 138 3.32 -3.88 2.67
N PHE A 139 2.50 -4.20 1.68
CA PHE A 139 2.84 -5.13 0.61
C PHE A 139 3.97 -4.59 -0.28
N VAL A 140 3.87 -3.34 -0.73
CA VAL A 140 4.92 -2.69 -1.54
C VAL A 140 6.26 -2.62 -0.78
N VAL A 141 6.22 -2.28 0.51
CA VAL A 141 7.42 -2.27 1.34
C VAL A 141 7.97 -3.68 1.54
N GLY A 142 7.10 -4.67 1.73
CA GLY A 142 7.49 -6.08 1.80
C GLY A 142 8.20 -6.55 0.53
N GLU A 143 7.63 -6.30 -0.65
CA GLU A 143 8.25 -6.63 -1.94
C GLU A 143 9.62 -5.93 -2.12
N TRP A 144 9.79 -4.70 -1.63
CA TRP A 144 11.09 -4.02 -1.64
C TRP A 144 12.11 -4.68 -0.70
N LEU A 145 11.68 -5.06 0.50
CA LEU A 145 12.52 -5.80 1.45
C LEU A 145 12.95 -7.14 0.85
N PHE A 146 12.03 -7.87 0.20
CA PHE A 146 12.33 -9.13 -0.48
C PHE A 146 13.37 -8.93 -1.59
N ALA A 147 13.20 -7.91 -2.42
CA ALA A 147 14.14 -7.58 -3.50
C ALA A 147 15.55 -7.22 -3.00
N THR A 148 15.68 -6.78 -1.74
CA THR A 148 16.98 -6.46 -1.10
C THR A 148 17.52 -7.59 -0.23
N GLY A 149 16.89 -8.77 -0.24
CA GLY A 149 17.33 -9.97 0.48
C GLY A 149 16.82 -10.10 1.91
N TRP A 150 15.93 -9.20 2.36
CA TRP A 150 15.31 -9.25 3.68
C TRP A 150 13.99 -10.02 3.64
N GLY A 151 13.61 -10.66 4.74
CA GLY A 151 12.29 -11.31 4.86
C GLY A 151 12.10 -12.58 4.01
N ALA A 152 13.18 -13.31 3.72
CA ALA A 152 13.16 -14.54 2.91
C ALA A 152 12.14 -15.58 3.39
N ASP A 153 12.01 -15.79 4.71
CA ASP A 153 11.04 -16.73 5.26
C ASP A 153 9.58 -16.34 4.96
N LEU A 154 9.29 -15.02 5.01
CA LEU A 154 7.97 -14.50 4.68
C LEU A 154 7.70 -14.63 3.17
N LEU A 155 8.69 -14.34 2.32
CA LEU A 155 8.56 -14.53 0.88
C LEU A 155 8.29 -16.00 0.55
N ALA A 156 9.07 -16.93 1.12
CA ALA A 156 8.88 -18.37 0.93
C ALA A 156 7.48 -18.82 1.37
N GLU A 157 6.98 -18.31 2.49
CA GLU A 157 5.61 -18.60 2.96
C GLU A 157 4.53 -18.04 2.01
N ILE A 158 4.73 -16.83 1.48
CA ILE A 158 3.85 -16.24 0.47
C ILE A 158 3.84 -17.10 -0.79
N GLU A 159 5.00 -17.50 -1.30
CA GLU A 159 5.12 -18.34 -2.49
C GLU A 159 4.47 -19.72 -2.28
N ARG A 160 4.66 -20.31 -1.10
CA ARG A 160 4.04 -21.59 -0.73
C ARG A 160 2.50 -21.52 -0.70
N ARG A 161 1.91 -20.39 -0.29
CA ARG A 161 0.44 -20.25 -0.07
C ARG A 161 -0.32 -19.50 -1.16
N ALA A 162 0.37 -18.67 -1.94
CA ALA A 162 -0.20 -17.82 -2.99
C ALA A 162 0.44 -18.05 -4.36
N GLY A 163 1.48 -18.88 -4.45
CA GLY A 163 2.26 -19.11 -5.66
C GLY A 163 3.32 -18.01 -5.88
N PRO A 164 4.29 -18.24 -6.78
CA PRO A 164 5.26 -17.23 -7.18
C PRO A 164 4.60 -16.08 -7.93
N ALA A 165 5.27 -14.93 -7.99
CA ALA A 165 4.88 -13.87 -8.90
C ALA A 165 5.02 -14.34 -10.36
N HIS A 166 4.08 -13.95 -11.21
CA HIS A 166 4.00 -14.44 -12.59
C HIS A 166 3.60 -13.31 -13.55
N VAL A 167 3.56 -13.58 -14.85
CA VAL A 167 2.94 -12.70 -15.83
C VAL A 167 1.76 -13.45 -16.41
N ARG A 168 0.54 -12.93 -16.20
CA ARG A 168 -0.69 -13.56 -16.70
C ARG A 168 -0.75 -13.49 -18.22
N ASP A 169 -1.11 -14.62 -18.83
CA ASP A 169 -1.46 -14.64 -20.24
C ASP A 169 -2.81 -13.95 -20.46
N LEU A 170 -2.81 -12.90 -21.27
CA LEU A 170 -4.01 -12.12 -21.58
C LEU A 170 -4.85 -12.75 -22.70
N ALA A 171 -4.30 -13.70 -23.46
CA ALA A 171 -5.02 -14.42 -24.51
C ALA A 171 -6.04 -15.42 -23.95
N HIS A 172 -5.91 -15.79 -22.66
CA HIS A 172 -6.81 -16.67 -21.96
C HIS A 172 -7.58 -15.88 -20.88
N PRO A 173 -8.90 -15.62 -21.07
CA PRO A 173 -9.71 -14.91 -20.09
C PRO A 173 -9.78 -15.67 -18.76
N VAL A 174 -9.95 -14.92 -17.67
CA VAL A 174 -10.25 -15.50 -16.36
C VAL A 174 -11.65 -16.11 -16.43
N THR A 175 -11.78 -17.41 -16.22
CA THR A 175 -13.07 -18.12 -16.09
C THR A 175 -13.77 -17.76 -14.79
#